data_AF-A0A973JCW8-F1
#
_entry.id   AF-A0A973JCW8-F1
#
_cell.length_a   1.000
_cell.length_b   1.000
_cell.length_c   1.000
_cell.angle_alpha   90.00
_cell.angle_beta   90.00
_cell.angle_gamma   90.00
#
_symmetry.space_group_name_H-M   'P 1'
#
loop_
_entity.id
_entity.type
_entity.pdbx_description
1 polymer ?
#
loop_
_entity_poly.entity_id
_entity_poly.type
_entity_poly.pdbx_seq_one_letter_code
_entity_poly.pdbx_strand_id
1 'polypeptide(L)'
;MVEKKPTYSGLEFIAGELKNARTRKNLTLDEVSERLMVQKKYLENIEEGNLQFLPKAYIYTFVRKYACEMGLADENILERCRRELLIETAPVKKKFAHPAEARSTNDPGVRADMAGAAISVSSVRPYSFFIFMAALTSIACFLLTAFF
;
A
#
# COMPACT_ATOMS: atom_id res chain seq x y z
N MET A 1 36.23 11.72 -11.11
CA MET A 1 35.15 11.05 -11.86
C MET A 1 33.84 11.28 -11.13
N VAL A 2 32.89 12.00 -11.71
CA VAL A 2 31.55 12.13 -11.13
C VAL A 2 30.80 10.85 -11.47
N GLU A 3 30.50 10.03 -10.46
CA GLU A 3 29.58 8.90 -10.64
C GLU A 3 28.27 9.45 -11.21
N LYS A 4 27.98 9.10 -12.48
CA LYS A 4 26.65 9.31 -13.03
C LYS A 4 25.70 8.37 -12.29
N LYS A 5 25.00 8.89 -11.27
CA LYS A 5 23.87 8.19 -10.67
C LYS A 5 22.94 7.71 -11.79
N PRO A 6 22.51 6.44 -11.80
CA PRO A 6 21.53 5.98 -12.76
C PRO A 6 20.29 6.88 -12.65
N THR A 7 19.93 7.53 -13.75
CA THR A 7 18.82 8.49 -13.81
C THR A 7 17.53 7.70 -14.00
N TYR A 8 16.83 7.41 -12.91
CA TYR A 8 15.55 6.71 -12.94
C TYR A 8 14.43 7.72 -13.20
N SER A 9 14.27 8.18 -14.45
CA SER A 9 13.35 9.26 -14.80
C SER A 9 11.89 8.95 -14.43
N GLY A 10 11.40 7.73 -14.65
CA GLY A 10 10.06 7.34 -14.24
C GLY A 10 9.91 7.21 -12.72
N LEU A 11 10.98 6.80 -12.05
CA LEU A 11 10.95 6.50 -10.63
C LEU A 11 11.14 7.74 -9.74
N GLU A 12 11.92 8.72 -10.21
CA GLU A 12 12.03 10.05 -9.62
C GLU A 12 10.72 10.83 -9.78
N PHE A 13 10.04 10.70 -10.93
CA PHE A 13 8.72 11.28 -11.14
C PHE A 13 7.69 10.74 -10.14
N ILE A 14 7.56 9.41 -10.02
CA ILE A 14 6.57 8.82 -9.09
C ILE A 14 6.92 9.10 -7.63
N ALA A 15 8.21 9.17 -7.26
CA ALA A 15 8.64 9.55 -5.92
C ALA A 15 8.12 10.92 -5.50
N GLY A 16 8.22 11.92 -6.39
CA GLY A 16 7.65 13.25 -6.17
C GLY A 16 6.14 13.22 -6.00
N GLU A 17 5.44 12.45 -6.85
CA GLU A 17 3.98 12.33 -6.77
C GLU A 17 3.50 11.63 -5.50
N LEU A 18 4.22 10.61 -5.02
CA LEU A 18 3.93 9.95 -3.75
C LEU A 18 4.05 10.92 -2.58
N LYS A 19 5.14 11.69 -2.53
CA LYS A 19 5.34 12.74 -1.52
C LYS A 19 4.21 13.76 -1.56
N ASN A 20 3.87 14.25 -2.75
CA ASN A 20 2.80 15.22 -2.96
C ASN A 20 1.42 14.66 -2.53
N ALA A 21 1.12 13.40 -2.85
CA ALA A 21 -0.14 12.78 -2.43
C ALA A 21 -0.20 12.58 -0.91
N ARG A 22 0.90 12.14 -0.28
CA ARG A 22 0.98 11.99 1.17
C ARG A 22 0.75 13.33 1.86
N THR A 23 1.41 14.40 1.42
CA THR A 23 1.24 15.74 2.02
C THR A 23 -0.15 16.31 1.80
N ARG A 24 -0.76 16.12 0.62
CA ARG A 24 -2.16 16.51 0.36
C ARG A 24 -3.14 15.78 1.27
N LYS A 25 -2.84 14.55 1.66
CA LYS A 25 -3.63 13.76 2.62
C LYS A 25 -3.29 14.07 4.09
N ASN A 26 -2.38 15.02 4.35
CA ASN A 26 -1.86 15.37 5.69
C ASN A 26 -1.32 14.16 6.48
N LEU A 27 -0.71 13.20 5.79
CA LEU A 27 -0.15 12.01 6.42
C LEU A 27 1.34 12.18 6.72
N THR A 28 1.74 11.75 7.90
CA THR A 28 3.13 11.56 8.28
C THR A 28 3.70 10.29 7.64
N LEU A 29 5.03 10.22 7.53
CA LEU A 29 5.68 9.00 7.06
C LEU A 29 5.53 7.83 8.05
N ASP A 30 5.36 8.11 9.34
CA ASP A 30 5.09 7.09 10.36
C ASP A 30 3.71 6.44 10.13
N GLU A 31 2.66 7.24 9.89
CA GLU A 31 1.33 6.71 9.56
C GLU A 31 1.31 5.89 8.28
N VAL A 32 2.03 6.34 7.23
CA VAL A 32 2.14 5.57 5.98
C VAL A 32 2.94 4.28 6.20
N SER A 33 4.02 4.34 7.00
CA SER A 33 4.84 3.17 7.37
C SER A 33 3.99 2.10 8.05
N GLU A 34 3.14 2.49 9.00
CA GLU A 34 2.21 1.59 9.69
C GLU A 34 1.20 0.96 8.73
N ARG A 35 0.58 1.74 7.84
CA ARG A 35 -0.41 1.23 6.87
C ARG A 35 0.20 0.26 5.86
N LEU A 36 1.40 0.56 5.39
CA LEU A 36 2.07 -0.22 4.35
C LEU A 36 2.85 -1.42 4.90
N MET A 37 3.12 -1.44 6.21
CA MET A 37 4.08 -2.36 6.85
C MET A 37 5.45 -2.28 6.18
N VAL A 38 5.91 -1.05 5.90
CA VAL A 38 7.22 -0.75 5.30
C VAL A 38 7.90 0.24 6.22
N GLN A 39 9.13 -0.05 6.65
CA GLN A 39 9.83 0.84 7.57
C GLN A 39 9.95 2.25 6.98
N LYS A 40 9.66 3.27 7.80
CA LYS A 40 9.75 4.69 7.46
C LYS A 40 11.03 5.07 6.69
N LYS A 41 12.19 4.55 7.11
CA LYS A 41 13.47 4.81 6.44
C LYS A 41 13.44 4.48 4.94
N TYR A 42 12.73 3.42 4.54
CA TYR A 42 12.60 3.08 3.12
C TYR A 42 11.68 4.06 2.38
N LEU A 43 10.62 4.53 3.03
CA LEU A 43 9.70 5.51 2.46
C LEU A 43 10.36 6.88 2.28
N GLU A 44 11.14 7.33 3.26
CA GLU A 44 11.96 8.56 3.19
C GLU A 44 12.86 8.54 1.95
N ASN A 45 13.62 7.46 1.81
CA ASN A 45 14.54 7.27 0.71
C ASN A 45 13.84 7.18 -0.65
N ILE A 46 12.66 6.55 -0.72
CA ILE A 46 11.83 6.56 -1.93
C ILE A 46 11.45 7.99 -2.29
N GLU A 47 10.97 8.80 -1.33
CA GLU A 47 10.59 10.21 -1.57
C GLU A 47 11.80 11.11 -1.90
N GLU A 48 12.99 10.76 -1.43
CA GLU A 48 14.25 11.45 -1.75
C GLU A 48 14.88 10.99 -3.06
N GLY A 49 14.32 9.96 -3.71
CA GLY A 49 14.91 9.34 -4.91
C GLY A 49 16.23 8.62 -4.63
N ASN A 50 16.60 8.42 -3.37
CA ASN A 50 17.77 7.65 -2.98
C ASN A 50 17.39 6.18 -2.90
N LEU A 51 17.86 5.37 -3.84
CA LEU A 51 17.42 3.98 -3.96
C LEU A 51 18.57 2.98 -4.04
N GLN A 52 19.79 3.48 -3.96
CA GLN A 52 21.00 2.69 -4.18
C GLN A 52 21.20 1.60 -3.14
N PHE A 53 20.65 1.79 -1.93
CA PHE A 53 20.77 0.84 -0.82
C PHE A 53 19.66 -0.23 -0.81
N LEU A 54 18.66 -0.12 -1.68
CA LEU A 54 17.57 -1.08 -1.80
C LEU A 54 17.83 -2.05 -2.96
N PRO A 55 17.67 -3.37 -2.76
CA PRO A 55 17.68 -4.28 -3.90
C PRO A 55 16.49 -3.95 -4.82
N LYS A 56 16.71 -3.95 -6.14
CA LYS A 56 15.76 -3.43 -7.13
C LYS A 56 14.36 -4.02 -7.05
N ALA A 57 14.27 -5.33 -6.79
CA ALA A 57 12.99 -6.01 -6.61
C ALA A 57 12.14 -5.39 -5.50
N TYR A 58 12.76 -5.00 -4.37
CA TYR A 58 12.05 -4.38 -3.25
C TYR A 58 11.60 -2.96 -3.56
N ILE A 59 12.42 -2.18 -4.28
CA ILE A 59 12.06 -0.82 -4.72
C ILE A 59 10.69 -0.84 -5.42
N TYR A 60 10.53 -1.69 -6.44
CA TYR A 60 9.27 -1.78 -7.17
C TYR A 60 8.10 -2.19 -6.27
N THR A 61 8.28 -3.17 -5.39
CA THR A 61 7.19 -3.59 -4.49
C THR A 61 6.75 -2.49 -3.53
N PHE A 62 7.69 -1.69 -3.02
CA PHE A 62 7.40 -0.60 -2.09
C PHE A 62 6.76 0.58 -2.82
N VAL A 63 7.31 0.99 -3.97
CA VAL A 63 6.73 2.04 -4.82
C VAL A 63 5.31 1.67 -5.24
N ARG A 64 5.07 0.42 -5.66
CA ARG A 64 3.73 -0.06 -6.02
C ARG A 64 2.77 -0.01 -4.83
N LYS A 65 3.17 -0.56 -3.68
CA LYS A 65 2.35 -0.54 -2.45
C LYS A 65 1.99 0.90 -2.07
N TYR A 66 2.97 1.79 -2.09
CA TYR A 66 2.78 3.19 -1.72
C TYR A 66 1.87 3.91 -2.73
N ALA A 67 2.04 3.66 -4.03
CA ALA A 67 1.17 4.20 -5.07
C ALA A 67 -0.28 3.72 -4.90
N CYS A 68 -0.50 2.45 -4.57
CA CYS A 68 -1.85 1.94 -4.28
C CYS A 68 -2.50 2.66 -3.09
N GLU A 69 -1.79 2.81 -1.97
CA GLU A 69 -2.29 3.51 -0.77
C GLU A 69 -2.55 5.00 -1.02
N MET A 70 -1.74 5.63 -1.87
CA MET A 70 -1.93 7.02 -2.26
C MET A 70 -3.02 7.23 -3.32
N GLY A 71 -3.50 6.16 -3.96
CA GLY A 71 -4.45 6.26 -5.08
C GLY A 71 -3.80 6.70 -6.39
N LEU A 72 -2.49 6.48 -6.53
CA LEU A 72 -1.65 6.85 -7.67
C LEU A 72 -1.16 5.63 -8.47
N ALA A 73 -1.84 4.48 -8.36
CA ALA A 73 -1.46 3.26 -9.04
C ALA A 73 -1.78 3.29 -10.55
N ASP A 74 -1.06 4.12 -11.30
CA ASP A 74 -1.08 4.11 -12.77
C ASP A 74 -0.15 2.99 -13.27
N GLU A 75 -0.76 1.96 -13.87
CA GLU A 75 -0.03 0.80 -14.37
C GLU A 75 1.00 1.20 -15.44
N ASN A 76 0.77 2.27 -16.23
CA ASN A 76 1.74 2.73 -17.24
C ASN A 76 3.02 3.27 -16.59
N ILE A 77 2.88 4.01 -15.49
CA ILE A 77 4.00 4.59 -14.73
C ILE A 77 4.75 3.47 -14.00
N LEU A 78 4.01 2.55 -13.37
CA LEU A 78 4.60 1.41 -12.66
C LEU A 78 5.36 0.47 -13.61
N GLU A 79 4.84 0.21 -14.81
CA GLU A 79 5.55 -0.60 -15.81
C GLU A 79 6.77 0.12 -16.40
N ARG A 80 6.72 1.45 -16.53
CA ARG A 80 7.94 2.24 -16.83
C ARG A 80 8.99 2.07 -15.74
N CYS A 81 8.61 2.23 -14.48
CA CYS A 81 9.50 2.02 -13.33
C CYS A 81 10.09 0.60 -13.31
N ARG A 82 9.26 -0.41 -13.60
CA ARG A 82 9.70 -1.81 -13.68
C ARG A 82 10.78 -2.02 -14.74
N ARG A 83 10.59 -1.47 -15.94
CA ARG A 83 11.56 -1.55 -17.05
C ARG A 83 12.86 -0.85 -16.70
N GLU A 84 12.79 0.33 -16.08
CA GLU A 84 13.98 1.08 -15.66
C GLU A 84 14.79 0.34 -14.57
N LEU A 85 14.11 -0.39 -13.68
CA LEU A 85 14.75 -1.23 -12.68
C LEU A 85 15.30 -2.55 -13.25
N LEU A 86 15.07 -2.85 -14.53
CA LEU A 86 15.47 -4.10 -15.20
C LEU A 86 14.98 -5.35 -14.42
N ILE A 87 13.77 -5.27 -13.86
CA ILE A 87 13.18 -6.39 -13.13
C ILE A 87 12.52 -7.33 -14.13
N GLU A 88 13.19 -8.42 -14.44
CA GLU A 88 12.57 -9.55 -15.14
C GLU A 88 11.54 -10.21 -14.24
N THR A 89 10.34 -10.44 -14.75
CA THR A 89 9.35 -11.23 -14.01
C THR A 89 8.76 -12.31 -14.88
N ALA A 90 8.82 -13.53 -14.37
CA ALA A 90 7.82 -14.55 -14.67
C ALA A 90 6.42 -14.02 -14.31
N PRO A 91 5.34 -14.50 -14.97
CA PRO A 91 3.99 -13.98 -14.78
C PRO A 91 3.55 -14.10 -13.31
N VAL A 92 3.38 -12.94 -12.65
CA VAL A 92 2.96 -12.84 -11.25
C VAL A 92 1.47 -13.18 -11.15
N LYS A 93 1.13 -14.37 -10.64
CA LYS A 93 -0.24 -14.65 -10.17
C LYS A 93 -0.53 -13.71 -8.99
N LYS A 94 -1.48 -12.78 -9.16
CA LYS A 94 -1.96 -11.88 -8.10
C LYS A 94 -2.53 -12.68 -6.91
N LYS A 95 -1.77 -12.75 -5.82
CA LYS A 95 -2.29 -12.85 -4.45
C LYS A 95 -1.41 -12.00 -3.54
N PHE A 96 -1.73 -10.71 -3.42
CA PHE A 96 -1.27 -9.93 -2.28
C PHE A 96 -2.21 -10.28 -1.13
N ALA A 97 -1.92 -11.37 -0.42
CA ALA A 97 -2.53 -11.63 0.88
C ALA A 97 -1.92 -10.65 1.88
N HIS A 98 -2.76 -9.90 2.58
CA HIS A 98 -2.37 -9.02 3.67
C HIS A 98 -2.04 -9.89 4.90
N PRO A 99 -0.81 -9.90 5.45
CA PRO A 99 -0.53 -10.59 6.70
C PRO A 99 -0.63 -9.59 7.84
N ALA A 100 -1.86 -9.25 8.21
CA ALA A 100 -2.19 -8.90 9.58
C ALA A 100 -3.02 -10.08 10.12
N GLU A 101 -2.68 -10.54 11.32
CA GLU A 101 -3.23 -11.68 12.07
C GLU A 101 -2.50 -13.01 11.91
N ALA A 102 -1.61 -13.29 12.87
CA ALA A 102 -1.64 -14.54 13.63
C ALA A 102 -0.67 -14.45 14.82
N ARG A 103 -1.17 -13.99 15.96
CA ARG A 103 -0.51 -14.18 17.26
C ARG A 103 -1.06 -15.47 17.88
N SER A 104 -0.17 -16.46 17.99
CA SER A 104 -0.08 -17.49 19.04
C SER A 104 -1.32 -18.32 19.41
N THR A 105 -1.30 -19.62 19.14
CA THR A 105 -1.27 -20.67 20.18
C THR A 105 -0.65 -21.96 19.61
N ASN A 106 0.16 -22.63 20.42
CA ASN A 106 0.77 -23.93 20.16
C ASN A 106 -0.26 -25.06 20.28
N ASP A 107 -0.21 -26.09 19.42
CA ASP A 107 -0.24 -27.51 19.83
C ASP A 107 0.12 -28.44 18.64
N PRO A 108 1.09 -29.38 18.76
CA PRO A 108 1.37 -30.35 17.73
C PRO A 108 0.57 -31.64 17.96
N GLY A 109 -0.37 -31.92 17.05
CA GLY A 109 -0.77 -33.27 16.72
C GLY A 109 -2.20 -33.66 17.04
N VAL A 110 -3.07 -33.61 16.02
CA VAL A 110 -4.14 -34.61 15.84
C VAL A 110 -4.29 -34.89 14.35
N ARG A 111 -4.27 -36.18 14.02
CA ARG A 111 -4.52 -36.76 12.70
C ARG A 111 -6.01 -36.72 12.36
N ALA A 112 -6.27 -36.37 11.11
CA ALA A 112 -7.19 -37.03 10.19
C ALA A 112 -8.72 -36.83 10.32
N ASP A 113 -9.32 -36.79 9.12
CA ASP A 113 -10.66 -37.24 8.75
C ASP A 113 -11.83 -36.23 8.64
N MET A 114 -12.54 -36.39 7.52
CA MET A 114 -13.94 -36.05 7.21
C MET A 114 -14.31 -34.68 6.58
N ALA A 115 -14.59 -34.75 5.28
CA ALA A 115 -15.85 -34.37 4.61
C ALA A 115 -16.55 -33.03 4.92
N GLY A 116 -16.52 -32.15 3.92
CA GLY A 116 -17.72 -31.54 3.32
C GLY A 116 -18.52 -30.49 4.09
N ALA A 117 -18.36 -29.22 3.74
CA ALA A 117 -19.46 -28.27 3.45
C ALA A 117 -18.87 -26.94 2.94
N ALA A 118 -19.15 -26.60 1.69
CA ALA A 118 -18.78 -25.32 1.10
C ALA A 118 -19.72 -24.22 1.64
N ILE A 119 -19.23 -23.37 2.54
CA ILE A 119 -19.90 -22.12 2.91
C ILE A 119 -19.47 -21.06 1.90
N SER A 120 -20.38 -20.72 0.99
CA SER A 120 -20.25 -19.60 0.07
C SER A 120 -20.26 -18.28 0.85
N VAL A 121 -19.08 -17.70 1.11
CA VAL A 121 -18.95 -16.34 1.69
C VAL A 121 -19.28 -15.33 0.60
N SER A 122 -20.57 -15.14 0.34
CA SER A 122 -21.05 -14.01 -0.43
C SER A 122 -21.00 -12.75 0.43
N SER A 123 -20.15 -11.82 0.01
CA SER A 123 -20.32 -10.38 0.22
C SER A 123 -20.13 -9.88 1.66
N VAL A 124 -18.87 -9.80 2.10
CA VAL A 124 -18.49 -8.82 3.14
C VAL A 124 -18.65 -7.43 2.50
N ARG A 125 -19.86 -6.86 2.59
CA ARG A 125 -20.04 -5.43 2.35
C ARG A 125 -19.26 -4.72 3.46
N PRO A 126 -18.30 -3.84 3.15
CA PRO A 126 -17.50 -3.20 4.18
C PRO A 126 -18.40 -2.22 4.94
N TYR A 127 -19.03 -2.69 6.02
CA TYR A 127 -19.84 -1.89 6.94
C TYR A 127 -19.08 -0.66 7.45
N SER A 128 -17.75 -0.70 7.41
CA SER A 128 -16.88 0.44 7.66
C SER A 128 -17.28 1.67 6.82
N PHE A 129 -17.56 1.52 5.53
CA PHE A 129 -17.90 2.65 4.66
C PHE A 129 -19.27 3.28 5.00
N PHE A 130 -20.23 2.46 5.44
CA PHE A 130 -21.56 2.94 5.84
C PHE A 130 -21.55 3.64 7.20
N ILE A 131 -20.70 3.21 8.14
CA ILE A 131 -20.57 3.85 9.46
C ILE A 131 -19.96 5.25 9.32
N PHE A 132 -18.93 5.41 8.46
CA PHE A 132 -18.32 6.72 8.22
C PHE A 132 -19.28 7.73 7.58
N MET A 133 -20.11 7.29 6.63
CA MET A 133 -21.09 8.17 6.00
C MET A 133 -22.19 8.63 6.98
N ALA A 134 -22.67 7.76 7.87
CA ALA A 134 -23.67 8.11 8.88
C ALA A 134 -23.13 9.11 9.94
N ALA A 135 -21.83 9.02 10.28
CA ALA A 135 -21.19 9.96 11.20
C ALA A 135 -21.04 11.37 10.58
N LEU A 136 -20.66 11.43 9.30
CA LEU A 136 -20.51 12.69 8.56
C LEU A 136 -21.85 13.43 8.38
N THR A 137 -22.92 12.71 8.09
CA THR A 137 -24.26 13.33 7.94
C THR A 137 -24.79 13.87 9.27
N SER A 138 -24.52 13.20 10.39
CA SER A 138 -24.95 13.65 11.72
C SER A 138 -24.26 14.95 12.14
N ILE A 139 -22.95 15.07 11.85
CA ILE A 139 -22.17 16.29 12.16
C ILE A 139 -22.63 17.47 11.31
N ALA A 140 -22.86 17.26 10.00
CA ALA A 140 -23.34 18.31 9.12
C ALA A 140 -24.74 18.82 9.49
N CYS A 141 -25.65 17.91 9.89
CA CYS A 141 -27.00 18.27 10.32
C CYS A 141 -26.99 19.10 11.62
N PHE A 142 -26.13 18.76 12.59
CA PHE A 142 -26.02 19.49 13.84
C PHE A 142 -25.48 20.92 13.67
N LEU A 143 -24.55 21.13 12.73
CA LEU A 143 -23.99 22.45 12.42
C LEU A 143 -24.99 23.36 11.68
N LEU A 144 -25.85 22.79 10.84
CA LEU A 144 -26.89 23.55 10.13
C LEU A 144 -28.03 24.02 11.06
N THR A 145 -28.35 23.26 12.11
CA THR A 145 -29.38 23.64 13.09
C THR A 145 -28.89 24.62 14.16
N ALA A 146 -27.58 24.72 14.39
CA ALA A 146 -27.02 25.62 15.40
C ALA A 146 -26.81 27.06 14.90
N PHE A 147 -26.98 27.30 13.60
CA PHE A 147 -26.70 28.58 12.94
C PHE A 147 -27.94 29.23 12.28
N PHE A 148 -29.13 28.72 12.58
CA PHE A 148 -30.43 29.26 12.15
C PHE A 148 -31.35 29.40 13.38
#